data_AF-A0A831K068-F1
#
_entry.id   AF-A0A831K068-F1
#
_cell.length_a   1.000
_cell.length_b   1.000
_cell.length_c   1.000
_cell.angle_alpha   90.00
_cell.angle_beta   90.00
_cell.angle_gamma   90.00
#
_symmetry.space_group_name_H-M   'P 1'
#
loop_
_entity.id
_entity.type
_entity.pdbx_description
1 polymer ?
#
loop_
_entity_poly.entity_id
_entity_poly.type
_entity_poly.pdbx_seq_one_letter_code
_entity_poly.pdbx_strand_id
1 'polypeptide(L)' 'AVLEGPEDAVKKVIKWAHRGPPLARVDKVDVEWEEYRGEFDDFEVRYW' A
#
# COMPACT_ATOMS: atom_id res chain seq x y z
N ALA A 1 2.35 3.81 -3.51
CA ALA A 1 0.89 3.62 -3.55
C ALA A 1 0.28 4.39 -2.39
N VAL A 2 -0.97 4.83 -2.52
CA VAL A 2 -1.73 5.46 -1.42
C VAL A 2 -2.78 4.44 -0.97
N LEU A 3 -2.90 4.25 0.34
CA LEU A 3 -3.81 3.27 0.93
C LEU A 3 -4.51 3.91 2.13
N GLU A 4 -5.83 3.83 2.17
CA GLU A 4 -6.65 4.23 3.31
C GLU A 4 -7.48 3.04 3.80
N GLY A 5 -7.66 2.90 5.10
CA GLY A 5 -8.49 1.85 5.69
C GLY A 5 -8.04 1.43 7.08
N PRO A 6 -8.63 0.34 7.62
CA PRO A 6 -8.23 -0.21 8.91
C PRO A 6 -6.72 -0.50 8.96
N GLU A 7 -6.06 -0.07 10.03
CA GLU A 7 -4.60 -0.16 10.18
C GLU A 7 -4.08 -1.60 9.99
N ASP A 8 -4.80 -2.61 10.49
CA ASP A 8 -4.43 -4.01 10.36
C ASP A 8 -4.46 -4.50 8.90
N ALA A 9 -5.41 -3.99 8.10
CA ALA A 9 -5.53 -4.29 6.68
C ALA A 9 -4.39 -3.62 5.90
N VAL A 10 -4.12 -2.34 6.17
CA VAL A 10 -3.00 -1.60 5.54
C VAL A 10 -1.66 -2.28 5.86
N LYS A 11 -1.44 -2.71 7.10
CA LYS A 11 -0.23 -3.45 7.50
C LYS A 11 -0.05 -4.77 6.74
N LYS A 12 -1.12 -5.47 6.38
CA LYS A 12 -1.04 -6.70 5.54
C LYS A 12 -0.52 -6.38 4.15
N VAL A 13 -0.95 -5.26 3.55
CA VAL A 13 -0.46 -4.81 2.23
C VAL A 13 0.99 -4.39 2.30
N ILE A 14 1.39 -3.63 3.33
CA ILE A 14 2.79 -3.25 3.56
C ILE A 14 3.67 -4.50 3.68
N LYS A 15 3.25 -5.49 4.48
CA LYS A 15 3.98 -6.76 4.63
C LYS A 15 4.14 -7.49 3.30
N TRP A 16 3.08 -7.52 2.48
CA TRP A 16 3.16 -8.10 1.14
C TRP A 16 4.11 -7.30 0.23
N ALA A 17 4.10 -5.97 0.30
CA ALA A 17 4.95 -5.10 -0.52
C ALA A 17 6.44 -5.32 -0.26
N HIS A 18 6.85 -5.67 0.98
CA HIS A 18 8.23 -6.06 1.27
C HIS A 18 8.66 -7.37 0.58
N ARG A 19 7.71 -8.25 0.23
CA ARG A 19 7.97 -9.46 -0.56
C ARG A 19 7.89 -9.18 -2.06
N GLY A 20 6.89 -8.40 -2.47
CA GLY A 20 6.55 -8.16 -3.86
C GLY A 20 5.89 -9.36 -4.56
N PRO A 21 5.46 -9.18 -5.82
CA PRO A 21 4.98 -10.27 -6.66
C PRO A 21 6.11 -11.27 -6.99
N PRO A 22 5.80 -12.48 -7.48
CA PRO A 22 6.77 -13.58 -7.62
C PRO A 22 8.06 -13.26 -8.38
N LEU A 23 8.03 -12.32 -9.32
CA LEU A 23 9.18 -11.96 -10.16
C LEU A 23 9.86 -10.65 -9.74
N ALA A 24 9.40 -10.00 -8.65
CA ALA A 24 10.00 -8.77 -8.17
C ALA A 24 11.16 -9.05 -7.19
N ARG A 25 12.18 -8.21 -7.25
CA ARG A 25 13.13 -8.01 -6.14
C ARG A 25 12.84 -6.65 -5.52
N VAL A 26 12.46 -6.63 -4.25
CA VAL A 26 12.14 -5.41 -3.52
C VAL A 26 13.38 -4.97 -2.75
N ASP A 27 14.03 -3.90 -3.19
CA ASP A 27 15.26 -3.41 -2.55
C ASP A 27 14.94 -2.61 -1.26
N LYS A 28 13.83 -1.86 -1.24
CA LYS A 28 13.38 -1.08 -0.08
C LYS A 28 11.88 -0.79 -0.16
N VAL A 29 11.22 -0.69 1.00
CA VAL A 29 9.87 -0.11 1.14
C VAL A 29 9.95 0.95 2.23
N ASP A 30 9.61 2.18 1.89
CA ASP A 30 9.44 3.29 2.83
C ASP A 30 7.95 3.50 3.09
N VAL A 31 7.58 3.70 4.35
CA VAL A 31 6.19 3.86 4.79
C VAL A 31 6.06 5.17 5.53
N GLU A 32 5.08 5.97 5.12
CA GLU A 32 4.66 7.20 5.80
C GLU A 32 3.19 7.02 6.20
N TRP A 33 2.87 7.37 7.45
CA TRP A 33 1.52 7.28 8.00
C TRP A 33 0.91 8.67 8.06
N GLU A 34 -0.31 8.79 7.58
CA GLU A 34 -1.09 10.03 7.58
C GLU A 34 -2.45 9.80 8.27
N GLU A 35 -3.14 10.90 8.58
CA GLU A 35 -4.51 10.83 9.10
C GLU A 35 -5.45 10.30 8.01
N TYR A 36 -6.45 9.50 8.41
CA TYR A 36 -7.48 9.02 7.49
C TYR A 36 -8.35 10.18 6.99
N ARG A 37 -8.50 10.30 5.67
CA ARG A 37 -9.26 11.40 5.03
C ARG A 37 -10.54 10.92 4.34
N GLY A 38 -10.62 9.62 4.02
CA GLY A 38 -11.80 9.03 3.36
C GLY A 38 -11.95 9.51 1.92
N GLU A 39 -10.82 9.64 1.21
CA GLU A 39 -10.74 10.20 -0.14
C GLU A 39 -11.02 9.15 -1.23
N PHE A 40 -11.04 7.86 -0.88
CA PHE A 40 -11.16 6.77 -1.84
C PHE A 40 -12.28 5.79 -1.47
N ASP A 41 -13.16 5.52 -2.43
CA ASP A 41 -14.24 4.53 -2.30
C ASP A 41 -13.83 3.14 -2.83
N ASP A 42 -12.75 3.05 -3.63
CA ASP A 42 -12.24 1.80 -4.23
C ASP A 42 -10.73 1.89 -4.53
N PHE A 43 -10.14 0.80 -5.01
CA PHE A 43 -8.74 0.68 -5.40
C PHE A 43 -8.57 0.63 -6.93
N GLU A 44 -7.67 1.45 -7.47
CA GLU A 44 -7.35 1.45 -8.90
C GLU A 44 -5.85 1.60 -9.19
N VAL A 45 -5.40 1.00 -10.28
CA VAL A 45 -4.06 1.20 -10.83
C VAL A 45 -4.13 2.29 -11.88
N ARG A 46 -3.37 3.37 -11.68
CA ARG A 46 -3.36 4.53 -12.57
C ARG A 46 -2.06 4.55 -13.40
N TYR A 47 -2.12 5.02 -14.66
CA TYR A 47 -1.11 4.79 -15.71
C TYR A 47 -0.36 6.04 -16.22
N TRP A 48 -0.39 7.14 -15.47
CA TRP A 48 0.26 8.39 -15.90
C TRP A 48 1.78 8.34 -15.84
#